data_AF-W1DL96-F1
#
_entry.id   AF-W1DL96-F1
#
_cell.length_a   1.000
_cell.length_b   1.000
_cell.length_c   1.000
_cell.angle_alpha   90.00
_cell.angle_beta   90.00
_cell.angle_gamma   90.00
#
_symmetry.space_group_name_H-M   'P 1'
#
loop_
_entity.id
_entity.type
_entity.pdbx_description
1 polymer ?
#
loop_
_entity_poly.entity_id
_entity_poly.type
_entity_poly.pdbx_seq_one_letter_code
_entity_poly.pdbx_strand_id
1 'polypeptide(L)'
;MINSDISFEWIGNDYLGPVPWLVVIALAVIAVCWFILRRTTLGVHIYAVGGNMQAARLTGIKVWLVLLFVYGMSGLLSGLGGVMSASRLYSANGNLGVGYELDAIAAVILGGTSFVGGIGTITGTLVGALIIATLNNGMTLMGVSYFWQLVIKGAVIIIAVLIDKYRTRHHQSA
;
A
#
# COMPACT_ATOMS: atom_id res chain seq x y z
N MET A 1 -14.75 23.65 22.18
CA MET A 1 -15.45 24.04 20.95
C MET A 1 -14.56 23.61 19.79
N ILE A 2 -14.84 22.46 19.18
CA ILE A 2 -14.12 21.99 17.99
C ILE A 2 -14.69 22.80 16.82
N ASN A 3 -13.81 23.47 16.07
CA ASN A 3 -14.15 24.28 14.90
C ASN A 3 -14.98 23.46 13.91
N SER A 4 -16.21 23.89 13.64
CA SER A 4 -17.16 23.24 12.71
C SER A 4 -16.89 23.55 11.23
N ASP A 5 -15.86 24.35 10.93
CA ASP A 5 -15.45 24.71 9.56
C ASP A 5 -14.11 24.04 9.21
N ILE A 6 -14.04 22.71 9.24
CA ILE A 6 -12.91 21.99 8.63
C ILE A 6 -13.19 21.80 7.14
N SER A 7 -12.52 22.56 6.29
CA SER A 7 -12.66 22.51 4.81
C SER A 7 -12.36 21.15 4.15
N PHE A 8 -11.99 20.13 4.92
CA PHE A 8 -11.67 18.77 4.46
C PHE A 8 -12.64 17.70 5.01
N GLU A 9 -13.73 18.08 5.69
CA GLU A 9 -14.74 17.14 6.24
C GLU A 9 -15.37 16.24 5.17
N TRP A 10 -15.60 16.81 3.99
CA TRP A 10 -16.16 16.13 2.81
C TRP A 10 -15.33 14.92 2.36
N ILE A 11 -14.01 14.94 2.63
CA ILE A 11 -13.13 13.82 2.29
C ILE A 11 -13.48 12.59 3.14
N GLY A 12 -13.88 12.81 4.39
CA GLY A 12 -14.04 11.78 5.42
C GLY A 12 -15.47 11.27 5.59
N ASN A 13 -16.47 12.14 5.40
CA ASN A 13 -17.85 11.86 5.83
C ASN A 13 -18.91 12.15 4.77
N ASP A 14 -18.58 12.82 3.67
CA ASP A 14 -19.54 13.00 2.58
C ASP A 14 -19.60 11.79 1.65
N TYR A 15 -20.80 11.60 1.10
CA TYR A 15 -21.11 10.53 0.18
C TYR A 15 -21.40 11.11 -1.20
N LEU A 16 -20.78 10.55 -2.23
CA LEU A 16 -21.20 10.80 -3.61
C LEU A 16 -22.29 9.76 -3.95
N GLY A 17 -23.55 10.09 -3.62
CA GLY A 17 -24.65 9.14 -3.76
C GLY A 17 -24.48 7.94 -2.80
N PRO A 18 -24.34 6.70 -3.28
CA PRO A 18 -24.18 5.52 -2.42
C PRO A 18 -22.72 5.23 -1.99
N VAL A 19 -21.73 5.94 -2.54
CA VAL A 19 -20.30 5.62 -2.31
C VAL A 19 -19.63 6.69 -1.44
N PRO A 20 -18.95 6.31 -0.33
CA PRO A 20 -18.17 7.25 0.47
C PRO A 20 -17.05 7.89 -0.35
N TRP A 21 -16.79 9.18 -0.13
CA TRP A 21 -15.74 9.88 -0.87
C TRP A 21 -14.34 9.27 -0.68
N LEU A 22 -14.06 8.65 0.46
CA LEU A 22 -12.80 7.91 0.69
C LEU A 22 -12.56 6.84 -0.36
N VAL A 23 -13.61 6.10 -0.77
CA VAL A 23 -13.50 5.03 -1.75
C VAL A 23 -13.23 5.62 -3.13
N VAL A 24 -13.86 6.75 -3.47
CA VAL A 24 -13.63 7.46 -4.73
C VAL A 24 -12.18 7.92 -4.84
N ILE A 25 -11.63 8.54 -3.78
CA ILE A 25 -10.22 8.94 -3.73
C ILE A 25 -9.31 7.72 -3.86
N ALA A 26 -9.56 6.65 -3.10
CA ALA A 26 -8.75 5.44 -3.16
C ALA A 26 -8.73 4.83 -4.57
N LEU A 27 -9.89 4.74 -5.23
CA LEU A 27 -10.00 4.25 -6.62
C LEU A 27 -9.28 5.17 -7.61
N ALA A 28 -9.38 6.49 -7.44
CA ALA A 28 -8.67 7.45 -8.27
C ALA A 28 -7.14 7.28 -8.13
N VAL A 29 -6.64 7.13 -6.91
CA VAL A 29 -5.23 6.86 -6.62
C VAL A 29 -4.78 5.55 -7.28
N ILE A 30 -5.56 4.46 -7.12
CA ILE A 30 -5.26 3.17 -7.75
C ILE A 30 -5.20 3.31 -9.27
N ALA A 31 -6.15 4.03 -9.88
CA ALA A 31 -6.18 4.26 -11.33
C ALA A 31 -4.96 5.06 -11.81
N VAL A 32 -4.56 6.11 -11.08
CA VAL A 32 -3.36 6.91 -11.39
C VAL A 32 -2.10 6.06 -11.27
N CYS A 33 -1.92 5.32 -10.17
CA CYS A 33 -0.80 4.41 -9.99
C CYS A 33 -0.77 3.33 -11.09
N TRP A 34 -1.92 2.79 -11.46
CA TRP A 34 -2.04 1.80 -12.54
C TRP A 34 -1.65 2.37 -13.90
N PHE A 35 -2.09 3.59 -14.19
CA PHE A 35 -1.69 4.28 -15.40
C PHE A 35 -0.18 4.53 -15.43
N ILE A 36 0.40 5.04 -14.35
CA ILE A 36 1.85 5.29 -14.26
C ILE A 36 2.62 3.97 -14.46
N LEU A 37 2.30 2.92 -13.72
CA LEU A 37 3.06 1.67 -13.78
C LEU A 37 2.89 0.92 -15.12
N ARG A 38 1.71 0.98 -15.75
CA ARG A 38 1.42 0.17 -16.94
C ARG A 38 1.55 0.90 -18.27
N ARG A 39 1.33 2.21 -18.29
CA ARG A 39 1.27 3.01 -19.53
C ARG A 39 2.43 3.99 -19.69
N THR A 40 3.26 4.21 -18.68
CA THR A 40 4.38 5.17 -18.78
C THR A 40 5.75 4.49 -18.80
N THR A 41 6.72 5.18 -19.38
CA THR A 41 8.13 4.75 -19.36
C THR A 41 8.67 4.66 -17.94
N LEU A 42 8.22 5.53 -17.02
CA LEU A 42 8.59 5.50 -15.60
C LEU A 42 8.27 4.14 -14.97
N GLY A 43 7.12 3.54 -15.29
CA GLY A 43 6.77 2.20 -14.81
C GLY A 43 7.84 1.16 -15.15
N VAL A 44 8.27 1.12 -16.41
CA VAL A 44 9.34 0.21 -16.86
C VAL A 44 10.65 0.45 -16.12
N HIS A 45 11.00 1.72 -15.87
CA HIS A 45 12.21 2.07 -15.12
C HIS A 45 12.11 1.63 -13.65
N ILE A 46 10.93 1.75 -13.04
CA ILE A 46 10.67 1.28 -11.67
C ILE A 46 10.84 -0.23 -11.56
N TYR A 47 10.26 -1.02 -12.48
CA TYR A 47 10.43 -2.48 -12.49
C TYR A 47 11.88 -2.90 -12.75
N ALA A 48 12.57 -2.23 -13.69
CA ALA A 48 13.98 -2.52 -13.99
C ALA A 48 14.89 -2.25 -12.79
N VAL A 49 14.72 -1.10 -12.13
CA VAL A 49 15.46 -0.73 -10.92
C VAL A 49 15.14 -1.70 -9.78
N GLY A 50 13.87 -2.10 -9.62
CA GLY A 50 13.44 -3.05 -8.60
C GLY A 50 14.00 -4.46 -8.78
N GLY A 51 14.20 -4.92 -10.03
CA GLY A 51 14.76 -6.24 -10.29
C GLY A 51 16.28 -6.29 -10.16
N ASN A 52 16.99 -5.33 -10.76
CA ASN A 52 18.44 -5.21 -10.63
C ASN A 52 18.92 -3.77 -10.85
N MET A 53 19.21 -3.07 -9.75
CA MET A 53 19.69 -1.69 -9.76
C MET A 53 21.00 -1.51 -10.56
N GLN A 54 21.92 -2.47 -10.49
CA GLN A 54 23.20 -2.38 -11.18
C GLN A 54 22.99 -2.50 -12.70
N ALA A 55 22.19 -3.46 -13.14
CA ALA A 55 21.85 -3.63 -14.55
C ALA A 55 21.09 -2.42 -15.10
N ALA A 56 20.13 -1.88 -14.35
CA ALA A 56 19.41 -0.66 -14.74
C ALA A 56 20.35 0.53 -14.93
N ARG A 57 21.35 0.69 -14.05
CA ARG A 57 22.34 1.76 -14.18
C ARG A 57 23.19 1.60 -15.45
N LEU A 58 23.58 0.37 -15.80
CA LEU A 58 24.37 0.08 -17.00
C LEU A 58 23.58 0.32 -18.29
N THR A 59 22.26 0.21 -18.27
CA THR A 59 21.39 0.51 -19.43
C THR A 59 21.03 2.00 -19.56
N GLY A 60 21.66 2.88 -18.77
CA GLY A 60 21.46 4.33 -18.84
C GLY A 60 20.28 4.86 -18.02
N ILE A 61 19.62 4.01 -17.21
CA ILE A 61 18.56 4.46 -16.30
C ILE A 61 19.18 5.24 -15.15
N LYS A 62 18.71 6.48 -14.94
CA LYS A 62 19.07 7.31 -13.79
C LYS A 62 18.39 6.78 -12.52
N VAL A 63 18.97 5.73 -11.94
CA VAL A 63 18.44 5.03 -10.74
C VAL A 63 18.06 6.00 -9.62
N TRP A 64 18.90 7.01 -9.36
CA TRP A 64 18.65 8.05 -8.35
C TRP A 64 17.30 8.77 -8.55
N LEU A 65 16.97 9.12 -9.79
CA LEU A 65 15.74 9.87 -10.10
C LEU A 65 14.50 8.98 -9.95
N VAL A 66 14.63 7.70 -10.29
CA VAL A 66 13.57 6.70 -10.08
C VAL A 66 13.31 6.50 -8.59
N LEU A 67 14.36 6.35 -7.78
CA LEU A 67 14.24 6.21 -6.33
C LEU A 67 13.63 7.46 -5.69
N LEU A 68 14.09 8.66 -6.07
CA LEU A 68 13.54 9.93 -5.58
C LEU A 68 12.04 10.03 -5.85
N PHE A 69 11.60 9.66 -7.07
CA PHE A 69 10.20 9.66 -7.44
C PHE A 69 9.38 8.65 -6.62
N VAL A 70 9.85 7.40 -6.48
CA VAL A 70 9.13 6.35 -5.76
C VAL A 70 9.00 6.68 -4.27
N TYR A 71 10.08 7.14 -3.62
CA TYR A 71 10.03 7.54 -2.22
C TYR A 71 9.19 8.80 -2.01
N GLY A 72 9.27 9.78 -2.91
CA GLY A 72 8.44 10.98 -2.88
C GLY A 72 6.95 10.66 -3.02
N MET A 73 6.60 9.77 -3.97
CA MET A 73 5.23 9.29 -4.15
C MET A 73 4.73 8.49 -2.94
N SER A 74 5.58 7.64 -2.33
CA SER A 74 5.23 6.93 -1.10
C SER A 74 4.88 7.89 0.04
N GLY A 75 5.69 8.94 0.23
CA GLY A 75 5.41 9.99 1.23
C GLY A 75 4.11 10.75 0.94
N LEU A 76 3.86 11.12 -0.32
CA LEU A 76 2.63 11.79 -0.74
C LEU A 76 1.40 10.92 -0.46
N LEU A 77 1.44 9.65 -0.83
CA LEU A 77 0.33 8.70 -0.62
C LEU A 77 0.09 8.41 0.85
N SER A 78 1.16 8.30 1.66
CA SER A 78 1.06 8.16 3.11
C SER A 78 0.42 9.40 3.75
N GLY A 79 0.83 10.60 3.34
CA GLY A 79 0.22 11.86 3.78
C GLY A 79 -1.27 11.94 3.43
N LEU A 80 -1.63 11.55 2.21
CA LEU A 80 -3.02 11.51 1.76
C LEU A 80 -3.86 10.50 2.58
N GLY A 81 -3.32 9.31 2.87
CA GLY A 81 -3.96 8.32 3.76
C GLY A 81 -4.12 8.82 5.20
N GLY A 82 -3.16 9.60 5.70
CA GLY A 82 -3.25 10.29 6.99
C GLY A 82 -4.39 11.31 7.04
N VAL A 83 -4.51 12.16 6.02
CA VAL A 83 -5.62 13.13 5.89
C VAL A 83 -6.97 12.41 5.80
N MET A 84 -7.07 11.31 5.05
CA MET A 84 -8.29 10.48 4.97
C MET A 84 -8.66 9.86 6.33
N SER A 85 -7.67 9.40 7.10
CA SER A 85 -7.92 8.83 8.42
C SER A 85 -8.34 9.90 9.44
N ALA A 86 -7.66 11.05 9.45
CA ALA A 86 -7.97 12.16 10.35
C ALA A 86 -9.36 12.76 10.07
N SER A 87 -9.72 12.93 8.79
CA SER A 87 -11.06 13.39 8.38
C SER A 87 -12.16 12.41 8.76
N ARG A 88 -11.92 11.09 8.64
CA ARG A 88 -12.88 10.06 9.04
C ARG A 88 -13.13 10.04 10.55
N LEU A 89 -12.11 10.28 11.37
CA LEU A 89 -12.24 10.24 12.84
C LEU A 89 -12.56 11.60 13.48
N TYR A 90 -12.67 12.69 12.70
CA TYR A 90 -12.79 14.06 13.21
C TYR A 90 -11.71 14.43 14.24
N SER A 91 -10.60 13.69 14.25
CA SER A 91 -9.58 13.76 15.29
C SER A 91 -8.26 13.24 14.75
N ALA A 92 -7.19 13.98 15.06
CA ALA A 92 -5.83 13.58 14.75
C ALA A 92 -5.18 13.06 16.03
N ASN A 93 -5.14 11.73 16.18
CA ASN A 93 -4.40 11.07 17.23
C ASN A 93 -3.10 10.51 16.66
N GLY A 94 -1.95 10.85 17.25
CA GLY A 94 -0.62 10.45 16.77
C GLY A 94 -0.36 8.95 16.81
N ASN A 95 -1.20 8.18 17.52
CA ASN A 95 -1.14 6.73 17.54
C ASN A 95 -1.95 6.07 16.39
N LEU A 96 -2.71 6.86 15.62
CA LEU A 96 -3.39 6.39 14.41
C LEU A 96 -2.35 6.20 13.31
N GLY A 97 -2.21 4.95 12.86
CA GLY A 97 -1.24 4.58 11.83
C GLY A 97 -0.08 3.73 12.34
N VAL A 98 0.06 3.52 13.65
CA VAL A 98 1.04 2.58 14.19
C VAL A 98 0.75 1.18 13.64
N GLY A 99 1.72 0.58 12.96
CA GLY A 99 1.60 -0.74 12.35
C GLY A 99 0.97 -0.75 10.96
N TYR A 100 0.54 0.40 10.41
CA TYR A 100 0.06 0.47 9.02
C TYR A 100 1.21 0.23 8.02
N GLU A 101 2.45 0.54 8.42
CA GLU A 101 3.64 0.19 7.66
C GLU A 101 3.78 -1.33 7.51
N LEU A 102 3.56 -2.09 8.58
CA LEU A 102 3.61 -3.56 8.55
C LEU A 102 2.44 -4.12 7.75
N ASP A 103 1.24 -3.56 7.90
CA ASP A 103 0.06 -3.96 7.13
C ASP A 103 0.24 -3.69 5.63
N ALA A 104 0.86 -2.56 5.26
CA ALA A 104 1.16 -2.22 3.87
C ALA A 104 2.15 -3.21 3.24
N ILE A 105 3.21 -3.56 3.97
CA ILE A 105 4.17 -4.59 3.54
C ILE A 105 3.47 -5.95 3.38
N ALA A 106 2.66 -6.35 4.36
CA ALA A 106 1.91 -7.61 4.33
C ALA A 106 0.98 -7.68 3.11
N ALA A 107 0.21 -6.61 2.87
CA ALA A 107 -0.76 -6.51 1.79
C ALA A 107 -0.10 -6.63 0.42
N VAL A 108 1.00 -5.92 0.21
CA VAL A 108 1.71 -5.85 -1.07
C VAL A 108 2.31 -7.22 -1.41
N ILE A 109 3.00 -7.87 -0.44
CA ILE A 109 3.60 -9.20 -0.61
C ILE A 109 2.53 -10.28 -0.80
N LEU A 110 1.48 -10.28 0.03
CA LEU A 110 0.38 -11.24 -0.09
C LEU A 110 -0.37 -11.07 -1.43
N GLY A 111 -0.42 -9.84 -1.95
CA GLY A 111 -0.88 -9.52 -3.30
C GLY A 111 0.01 -10.06 -4.43
N GLY A 112 1.15 -10.65 -4.12
CA GLY A 112 2.05 -11.30 -5.08
C GLY A 112 3.11 -10.38 -5.68
N THR A 113 3.43 -9.25 -5.04
CA THR A 113 4.64 -8.50 -5.38
C THR A 113 5.85 -9.13 -4.70
N SER A 114 6.96 -9.25 -5.42
CA SER A 114 8.17 -9.86 -4.86
C SER A 114 8.79 -8.99 -3.77
N PHE A 115 9.23 -9.61 -2.68
CA PHE A 115 9.97 -8.95 -1.61
C PHE A 115 11.34 -8.43 -2.08
N VAL A 116 11.96 -9.14 -3.03
CA VAL A 116 13.28 -8.79 -3.59
C VAL A 116 13.16 -7.71 -4.69
N GLY A 117 11.95 -7.49 -5.21
CA GLY A 117 11.64 -6.42 -6.16
C GLY A 117 11.56 -6.89 -7.63
N GLY A 118 11.15 -5.98 -8.50
CA GLY A 118 11.12 -6.18 -9.96
C GLY A 118 9.91 -6.94 -10.51
N ILE A 119 9.07 -7.52 -9.65
CA ILE A 119 7.87 -8.27 -10.05
C ILE A 119 6.69 -7.85 -9.17
N GLY A 120 5.55 -7.56 -9.79
CA GLY A 120 4.32 -7.24 -9.06
C GLY A 120 3.24 -6.62 -9.94
N THR A 121 1.99 -6.70 -9.49
CA THR A 121 0.85 -6.06 -10.17
C THR A 121 -0.01 -5.29 -9.17
N ILE A 122 -0.55 -4.16 -9.59
CA ILE A 122 -1.41 -3.33 -8.75
C ILE A 122 -2.71 -4.04 -8.39
N THR A 123 -3.24 -4.86 -9.31
CA THR A 123 -4.43 -5.68 -9.04
C THR A 123 -4.17 -6.68 -7.93
N GLY A 124 -2.99 -7.31 -7.92
CA GLY A 124 -2.57 -8.20 -6.83
C GLY A 124 -2.46 -7.46 -5.50
N THR A 125 -1.79 -6.31 -5.48
CA THR A 125 -1.69 -5.44 -4.29
C THR A 125 -3.04 -5.03 -3.75
N LEU A 126 -4.00 -4.69 -4.62
CA LEU A 126 -5.37 -4.33 -4.20
C LEU A 126 -6.07 -5.50 -3.50
N VAL A 127 -5.96 -6.71 -4.05
CA VAL A 127 -6.51 -7.92 -3.43
C VAL A 127 -5.85 -8.17 -2.08
N GLY A 128 -4.53 -8.05 -1.99
CA GLY A 128 -3.81 -8.21 -0.73
C GLY A 128 -4.19 -7.17 0.32
N ALA A 129 -4.39 -5.91 -0.08
CA ALA A 129 -4.87 -4.85 0.81
C ALA A 129 -6.28 -5.14 1.34
N LEU A 130 -7.18 -5.66 0.50
CA LEU A 130 -8.51 -6.08 0.93
C LEU A 130 -8.47 -7.26 1.91
N ILE A 131 -7.55 -8.21 1.72
CA ILE A 131 -7.37 -9.35 2.63
C ILE A 131 -6.89 -8.85 4.01
N ILE A 132 -5.86 -8.00 4.06
CA ILE A 132 -5.38 -7.42 5.32
C ILE A 132 -6.45 -6.56 5.99
N ALA A 133 -7.18 -5.73 5.22
CA ALA A 133 -8.24 -4.90 5.75
C ALA A 133 -9.39 -5.73 6.35
N THR A 134 -9.84 -6.78 5.65
CA THR A 134 -10.89 -7.67 6.15
C THR A 134 -10.43 -8.50 7.35
N LEU A 135 -9.18 -8.96 7.38
CA LEU A 135 -8.58 -9.60 8.56
C LEU A 135 -8.58 -8.66 9.77
N ASN A 136 -8.13 -7.42 9.61
CA ASN A 136 -8.09 -6.43 10.69
C ASN A 136 -9.48 -6.12 11.24
N ASN A 137 -10.45 -5.89 10.35
CA ASN A 137 -11.83 -5.65 10.76
C ASN A 137 -12.44 -6.90 11.40
N GLY A 138 -12.20 -8.09 10.86
CA GLY A 138 -12.70 -9.35 11.41
C GLY A 138 -12.18 -9.63 12.81
N MET A 139 -10.87 -9.50 13.05
CA MET A 139 -10.28 -9.66 14.38
C MET A 139 -10.84 -8.65 15.39
N THR A 140 -11.04 -7.41 14.94
CA THR A 140 -11.63 -6.34 15.77
C THR A 140 -13.07 -6.67 16.15
N LEU A 141 -13.89 -7.15 15.21
CA LEU A 141 -15.28 -7.55 15.47
C LEU A 141 -15.39 -8.79 16.36
N MET A 142 -14.41 -9.68 16.29
CA MET A 142 -14.30 -10.84 17.20
C MET A 142 -13.78 -10.46 18.60
N GLY A 143 -13.46 -9.19 18.85
CA GLY A 143 -12.95 -8.72 20.15
C GLY A 143 -11.53 -9.20 20.47
N VAL A 144 -10.74 -9.58 19.47
CA VAL A 144 -9.35 -10.00 19.65
C VAL A 144 -8.53 -8.79 20.11
N SER A 145 -7.79 -8.93 21.21
CA SER A 145 -6.98 -7.83 21.75
C SER A 145 -5.89 -7.41 20.78
N TYR A 146 -5.52 -6.12 20.82
CA TYR A 146 -4.51 -5.53 19.93
C TYR A 146 -3.16 -6.27 19.96
N PHE A 147 -2.77 -6.79 21.12
CA PHE A 147 -1.57 -7.61 21.26
C PHE A 147 -1.60 -8.85 20.35
N TRP A 148 -2.70 -9.60 20.38
CA TRP A 148 -2.86 -10.78 19.53
C TRP A 148 -3.01 -10.44 18.06
N GLN A 149 -3.64 -9.31 17.73
CA GLN A 149 -3.67 -8.81 16.35
C GLN A 149 -2.25 -8.57 15.81
N LEU A 150 -1.36 -7.99 16.61
CA LEU A 150 0.03 -7.74 16.23
C LEU A 150 0.79 -9.06 15.97
N VAL A 151 0.60 -10.06 16.83
CA VAL A 151 1.20 -11.40 16.67
C VAL A 151 0.71 -12.07 15.38
N ILE A 152 -0.60 -12.02 15.12
CA ILE A 152 -1.20 -12.61 13.92
C ILE A 152 -0.69 -11.89 12.66
N LYS A 153 -0.63 -10.55 12.66
CA LYS A 153 -0.06 -9.78 11.56
C LYS A 153 1.39 -10.17 11.25
N GLY A 154 2.22 -10.30 12.29
CA GLY A 154 3.59 -10.77 12.15
C GLY A 154 3.67 -12.17 11.53
N ALA A 155 2.83 -13.10 11.98
CA ALA A 155 2.73 -14.44 11.42
C ALA A 155 2.31 -14.41 9.94
N VAL A 156 1.33 -13.58 9.57
CA VAL A 156 0.87 -13.42 8.18
C VAL A 156 2.01 -12.92 7.28
N ILE A 157 2.80 -11.94 7.73
CA ILE A 157 3.96 -11.45 6.96
C ILE A 157 4.99 -12.57 6.75
N ILE A 158 5.33 -13.31 7.81
CA ILE A 158 6.28 -14.42 7.72
C ILE A 158 5.80 -15.47 6.72
N ILE A 159 4.53 -15.86 6.79
CA ILE A 159 3.91 -16.81 5.86
C ILE A 159 3.95 -16.26 4.42
N ALA A 160 3.58 -14.99 4.21
CA ALA A 160 3.59 -14.36 2.90
C ALA A 160 5.00 -14.35 2.28
N VAL A 161 6.03 -14.01 3.06
CA VAL A 161 7.44 -14.02 2.61
C VAL A 161 7.94 -15.44 2.34
N LEU A 162 7.56 -16.43 3.15
CA LEU A 162 7.92 -17.83 2.91
C LEU A 162 7.33 -18.33 1.58
N ILE A 163 6.07 -17.97 1.31
CA ILE A 163 5.40 -18.28 0.03
C ILE A 163 6.09 -17.56 -1.13
N ASP A 164 6.43 -16.27 -0.99
CA ASP A 164 7.15 -15.50 -2.02
C ASP A 164 8.51 -16.14 -2.37
N LYS A 165 9.28 -16.51 -1.34
CA LYS A 165 10.58 -17.18 -1.51
C LYS A 165 10.45 -18.54 -2.18
N TYR A 166 9.43 -19.32 -1.82
CA TYR A 166 9.16 -20.62 -2.44
C TYR A 166 8.78 -20.48 -3.91
N ARG A 167 7.91 -19.51 -4.23
CA ARG A 167 7.43 -19.23 -5.59
C ARG A 167 8.55 -18.72 -6.51
N THR A 168 9.43 -17.88 -5.99
CA THR A 168 10.57 -17.33 -6.73
C THR A 168 11.58 -18.43 -7.09
N ARG A 169 11.83 -19.39 -6.20
CA ARG A 169 12.74 -20.53 -6.47
C ARG A 169 12.24 -21.42 -7.59
N HIS A 170 10.94 -21.71 -7.64
CA HIS A 170 10.35 -22.53 -8.70
C HIS A 170 10.40 -21.87 -10.08
N HIS A 171 10.29 -20.53 -10.18
CA HIS A 171 10.44 -19.82 -11.45
C HIS A 171 11.89 -19.78 -11.98
N GLN A 172 12.90 -20.04 -11.15
CA GLN A 172 14.30 -20.13 -11.59
C GLN A 172 14.69 -21.55 -12.05
N SER A 173 13.83 -22.55 -11.84
CA SER A 173 14.10 -23.96 -12.16
C SER A 173 13.35 -24.47 -13.39
N ALA A 174 12.65 -23.59 -14.12
CA ALA A 174 11.98 -23.84 -15.40
C ALA A 174 12.59 -22.94 -16.48
#